data_AF-A0A9Q0X0H0-F1
#
_entry.id   AF-A0A9Q0X0H0-F1
#
_cell.length_a   1.000
_cell.length_b   1.000
_cell.length_c   1.000
_cell.angle_alpha   90.00
_cell.angle_beta   90.00
_cell.angle_gamma   90.00
#
_symmetry.space_group_name_H-M   'P 1'
#
loop_
_entity.id
_entity.type
_entity.pdbx_description
1 polymer ?
#
loop_
_entity_poly.entity_id
_entity_poly.type
_entity_poly.pdbx_seq_one_letter_code
_entity_poly.pdbx_strand_id
1 'polypeptide(L)'
;MWRNPGQPADSYYQVRPECTDVPKTRFKIKAGKTLSPRKWQAAFTPEGYLDISKTLSRIYRGGIHPSIRGEVWEFLLGCFDPKSTFDERDEIRQHRRLQYARWKEECRQIFPVVGSGRFITAPVITEDGQPIQEPLVILETNQDRSAETGNSDGNGTIQSRLNGSCSEIVRKLTSHGPLDQKVIQWLLTLHQIGLDVHRTDRTLVFYEKQENLSKLWDILAVYAWIDTDVGYCQEIYCWE
;
A
#
# COMPACT_ATOMS: atom_id res chain seq x y z
N MET A 1 29.31 9.89 32.93
CA MET A 1 28.03 9.46 32.32
C MET A 1 28.19 9.40 30.81
N TRP A 2 28.32 8.21 30.22
CA TRP A 2 28.41 8.06 28.77
C TRP A 2 27.05 8.37 28.14
N ARG A 3 26.96 9.44 27.32
CA ARG A 3 25.76 9.70 26.52
C ARG A 3 25.66 8.59 25.48
N ASN A 4 24.66 7.73 25.57
CA ASN A 4 24.34 6.77 24.52
C ASN A 4 23.92 7.57 23.26
N PRO A 5 24.70 7.54 22.16
CA PRO A 5 24.44 8.36 20.97
C PRO A 5 23.12 7.97 20.27
N GLY A 6 22.62 6.76 20.55
CA GLY A 6 21.41 6.19 19.96
C GLY A 6 21.65 5.65 18.56
N GLN A 7 20.92 4.60 18.20
CA GLN A 7 20.99 3.97 16.88
C GLN A 7 20.13 4.76 15.88
N PRO A 8 20.61 5.08 14.66
CA PRO A 8 19.78 5.66 13.61
C PRO A 8 18.59 4.75 13.29
N ALA A 9 17.38 5.29 13.17
CA ALA A 9 16.24 4.47 12.79
C ALA A 9 16.31 3.97 11.33
N ASP A 10 17.07 4.65 10.48
CA ASP A 10 17.31 4.25 9.08
C ASP A 10 17.96 2.86 8.99
N SER A 11 18.59 2.34 10.05
CA SER A 11 19.09 0.95 10.03
C SER A 11 17.98 -0.09 9.96
N TYR A 12 16.72 0.29 10.23
CA TYR A 12 15.55 -0.60 10.15
C TYR A 12 14.84 -0.51 8.79
N TYR A 13 15.11 0.52 8.00
CA TYR A 13 14.50 0.74 6.69
C TYR A 13 15.61 0.73 5.65
N GLN A 14 15.77 -0.40 4.96
CA GLN A 14 16.83 -0.56 3.98
C GLN A 14 16.63 0.41 2.82
N VAL A 15 17.59 1.31 2.67
CA VAL A 15 17.72 2.21 1.52
C VAL A 15 18.48 1.47 0.43
N ARG A 16 18.11 1.72 -0.82
CA ARG A 16 18.78 1.14 -1.98
C ARG A 16 20.23 1.64 -2.08
N PRO A 17 21.20 0.77 -2.38
CA PRO A 17 22.61 1.14 -2.52
C PRO A 17 22.88 2.31 -3.47
N GLU A 18 22.11 2.38 -4.55
CA GLU A 18 22.14 3.41 -5.60
C GLU A 18 21.58 4.77 -5.17
N CYS A 19 20.82 4.81 -4.06
CA CYS A 19 20.25 6.03 -3.50
C CYS A 19 21.18 6.59 -2.42
N THR A 20 22.25 7.28 -2.83
CA THR A 20 23.26 7.82 -1.90
C THR A 20 22.86 9.13 -1.22
N ASP A 21 21.92 9.88 -1.82
CA ASP A 21 21.56 11.24 -1.41
C ASP A 21 20.31 11.29 -0.51
N VAL A 22 19.96 10.17 0.12
CA VAL A 22 18.79 10.10 1.01
C VAL A 22 19.08 10.86 2.32
N PRO A 23 18.22 11.83 2.71
CA PRO A 23 18.38 12.56 3.95
C PRO A 23 18.43 11.61 5.15
N LYS A 24 19.52 11.67 5.93
CA LYS A 24 19.65 10.87 7.14
C LYS A 24 18.64 11.32 8.19
N THR A 25 17.97 10.36 8.84
CA THR A 25 17.00 10.68 9.88
C THR A 25 17.67 11.35 11.08
N ARG A 26 17.01 12.41 11.55
CA ARG A 26 17.31 13.07 12.83
C ARG A 26 16.84 12.21 14.02
N PHE A 27 15.94 11.27 13.81
CA PHE A 27 15.43 10.40 14.86
C PHE A 27 16.45 9.30 15.22
N LYS A 28 16.87 9.27 16.49
CA LYS A 28 17.78 8.25 17.01
C LYS A 28 17.08 7.43 18.09
N ILE A 29 17.12 6.11 17.95
CA ILE A 29 16.64 5.13 18.91
C ILE A 29 17.55 5.19 20.13
N LYS A 30 17.01 5.62 21.26
CA LYS A 30 17.79 5.82 22.50
C LYS A 30 17.25 4.90 23.59
N ALA A 31 18.13 4.03 24.11
CA ALA A 31 17.84 3.19 25.25
C ALA A 31 17.29 4.03 26.43
N GLY A 32 16.25 3.54 27.08
CA GLY A 32 15.59 4.25 28.19
C GLY A 32 14.68 5.42 27.77
N LYS A 33 14.82 5.98 26.55
CA LYS A 33 13.96 7.07 26.04
C LYS A 33 12.90 6.57 25.07
N THR A 34 13.31 5.94 23.97
CA THR A 34 12.39 5.40 22.95
C THR A 34 11.48 4.33 23.56
N LEU A 35 10.22 4.26 23.10
CA LEU A 35 9.30 3.19 23.48
C LEU A 35 9.83 1.87 22.89
N SER A 36 10.36 1.00 23.75
CA SER A 36 10.92 -0.30 23.35
C SER A 36 9.85 -1.39 23.37
N PRO A 37 10.06 -2.54 22.69
CA PRO A 37 9.12 -3.66 22.71
C PRO A 37 8.78 -4.12 24.13
N ARG A 38 9.78 -4.24 25.01
CA ARG A 38 9.57 -4.60 26.41
C ARG A 38 8.66 -3.62 27.14
N LYS A 39 8.83 -2.31 26.92
CA LYS A 39 7.99 -1.29 27.58
C LYS A 39 6.60 -1.20 26.98
N TRP A 40 6.46 -1.48 25.70
CA TRP A 40 5.17 -1.61 25.03
C TRP A 40 4.37 -2.76 25.62
N GLN A 41 4.96 -3.96 25.73
CA GLN A 41 4.29 -5.10 26.36
C GLN A 41 3.92 -4.84 27.82
N ALA A 42 4.78 -4.17 28.59
CA ALA A 42 4.49 -3.78 29.97
C ALA A 42 3.47 -2.64 30.12
N ALA A 43 3.02 -2.02 29.03
CA ALA A 43 1.99 -0.97 29.07
C ALA A 43 0.56 -1.53 29.10
N PHE A 44 0.41 -2.84 28.88
CA PHE A 44 -0.87 -3.53 28.92
C PHE A 44 -1.15 -4.15 30.28
N THR A 45 -2.42 -4.20 30.67
CA THR A 45 -2.89 -5.05 31.77
C THR A 45 -2.93 -6.52 31.32
N PRO A 46 -3.05 -7.49 32.25
CA PRO A 46 -3.22 -8.91 31.89
C PRO A 46 -4.41 -9.17 30.96
N GLU A 47 -5.47 -8.38 31.09
CA GLU A 47 -6.69 -8.44 30.26
C GLU A 47 -6.50 -7.77 28.89
N GLY A 48 -5.43 -6.99 28.73
CA GLY A 48 -5.06 -6.34 27.47
C GLY A 48 -5.46 -4.88 27.32
N TYR A 49 -5.85 -4.20 28.40
CA TYR A 49 -6.10 -2.76 28.37
C TYR A 49 -4.79 -1.99 28.31
N LEU A 50 -4.71 -0.99 27.42
CA LEU A 50 -3.53 -0.16 27.22
C LEU A 50 -3.60 1.09 28.09
N ASP A 51 -2.56 1.36 28.88
CA ASP A 51 -2.34 2.67 29.48
C ASP A 51 -1.89 3.67 28.40
N ILE A 52 -2.88 4.19 27.65
CA ILE A 52 -2.64 5.07 26.50
C ILE A 52 -2.00 6.40 26.92
N SER A 53 -2.38 6.94 28.08
CA SER A 53 -1.86 8.21 28.58
C SER A 53 -0.35 8.16 28.84
N LYS A 54 0.13 7.12 29.54
CA LYS A 54 1.57 6.93 29.76
C LYS A 54 2.30 6.60 28.45
N THR A 55 1.65 5.84 27.57
CA THR A 55 2.24 5.44 26.28
C THR A 55 2.44 6.65 25.37
N LEU A 56 1.42 7.47 25.16
CA LEU A 56 1.49 8.71 24.37
C LEU A 56 2.55 9.67 24.92
N SER A 57 2.55 9.86 26.25
CA SER A 57 3.57 10.64 26.96
C SER A 57 5.00 10.21 26.63
N ARG A 58 5.22 8.92 26.40
CA ARG A 58 6.54 8.36 26.07
C ARG A 58 6.85 8.46 24.59
N ILE A 59 5.86 8.21 23.74
CA ILE A 59 5.94 8.36 22.28
C ILE A 59 6.30 9.80 21.92
N TYR A 60 5.60 10.77 22.50
CA TYR A 60 5.86 12.20 22.26
C TYR A 60 7.31 12.60 22.59
N ARG A 61 7.86 12.09 23.70
CA ARG A 61 9.21 12.47 24.17
C ARG A 61 10.35 11.68 23.51
N GLY A 62 10.08 10.44 23.08
CA GLY A 62 11.14 9.48 22.73
C GLY A 62 10.94 8.74 21.41
N GLY A 63 9.79 8.91 20.77
CA GLY A 63 9.37 8.15 19.59
C GLY A 63 9.11 6.67 19.86
N ILE A 64 8.77 5.97 18.78
CA ILE A 64 8.45 4.53 18.76
C ILE A 64 9.61 3.77 18.14
N HIS A 65 10.00 2.67 18.78
CA HIS A 65 10.99 1.76 18.21
C HIS A 65 10.46 1.11 16.92
N PRO A 66 11.22 1.09 15.80
CA PRO A 66 10.70 0.65 14.50
C PRO A 66 10.03 -0.73 14.52
N SER A 67 10.57 -1.68 15.28
CA SER A 67 10.06 -3.05 15.35
C SER A 67 8.64 -3.20 15.91
N ILE A 68 8.11 -2.20 16.62
CA ILE A 68 6.75 -2.23 17.18
C ILE A 68 5.85 -1.13 16.59
N ARG A 69 6.33 -0.39 15.58
CA ARG A 69 5.53 0.70 14.99
C ARG A 69 4.20 0.19 14.45
N GLY A 70 4.20 -0.97 13.79
CA GLY A 70 2.96 -1.58 13.26
C GLY A 70 1.90 -1.75 14.34
N GLU A 71 2.24 -2.40 15.46
CA GLU A 71 1.30 -2.63 16.57
C GLU A 71 0.86 -1.33 17.25
N VAL A 72 1.80 -0.40 17.49
CA VAL A 72 1.49 0.87 18.17
C VAL A 72 0.57 1.74 17.31
N TRP A 73 0.77 1.75 16.00
CA TRP A 73 -0.04 2.54 15.07
C TRP A 73 -1.49 2.08 15.01
N GLU A 74 -1.79 0.80 15.25
CA GLU A 74 -3.19 0.33 15.34
C GLU A 74 -3.97 1.07 16.45
N PHE A 75 -3.31 1.50 17.53
CA PHE A 75 -3.96 2.33 18.55
C PHE A 75 -3.96 3.83 18.21
N LEU A 76 -2.85 4.35 17.66
CA LEU A 76 -2.75 5.77 17.34
C LEU A 76 -3.70 6.22 16.22
N LEU A 77 -3.98 5.32 15.27
CA LEU A 77 -4.95 5.54 14.19
C LEU A 77 -6.40 5.24 14.63
N GLY A 78 -6.62 4.89 15.90
CA GLY A 78 -7.95 4.54 16.40
C GLY A 78 -8.50 3.23 15.84
N CYS A 79 -7.65 2.37 15.26
CA CYS A 79 -8.10 1.04 14.84
C CYS A 79 -8.54 0.19 16.04
N PHE A 80 -7.94 0.40 17.22
CA PHE A 80 -8.32 -0.22 18.48
C PHE A 80 -8.58 0.80 19.57
N ASP A 81 -9.61 0.54 20.39
CA ASP A 81 -9.83 1.27 21.63
C ASP A 81 -8.78 0.82 22.67
N PRO A 82 -8.08 1.74 23.37
CA PRO A 82 -7.19 1.39 24.47
C PRO A 82 -7.84 0.55 25.58
N LYS A 83 -9.16 0.60 25.73
CA LYS A 83 -9.96 -0.18 26.68
C LYS A 83 -10.46 -1.51 26.12
N SER A 84 -10.06 -1.89 24.90
CA SER A 84 -10.34 -3.23 24.37
C SER A 84 -9.46 -4.29 25.03
N THR A 85 -9.95 -5.52 25.10
CA THR A 85 -9.17 -6.70 25.50
C THR A 85 -8.34 -7.26 24.34
N PHE A 86 -7.48 -8.25 24.60
CA PHE A 86 -6.76 -8.94 23.52
C PHE A 86 -7.70 -9.69 22.57
N ASP A 87 -8.68 -10.40 23.13
CA ASP A 87 -9.61 -11.24 22.35
C ASP A 87 -10.51 -10.37 21.46
N GLU A 88 -11.06 -9.27 22.01
CA GLU A 88 -11.86 -8.31 21.23
C GLU A 88 -11.06 -7.73 20.05
N ARG A 89 -9.76 -7.43 20.24
CA ARG A 89 -8.92 -6.94 19.15
C ARG A 89 -8.65 -8.00 18.09
N ASP A 90 -8.47 -9.27 18.49
CA ASP A 90 -8.32 -10.34 17.51
C ASP A 90 -9.59 -10.52 16.70
N GLU A 91 -10.76 -10.53 17.34
CA GLU A 91 -12.07 -10.56 16.67
C GLU A 91 -12.24 -9.39 15.69
N ILE A 92 -11.93 -8.16 16.11
CA ILE A 92 -11.96 -6.98 15.23
C ILE A 92 -11.03 -7.18 14.03
N ARG A 93 -9.82 -7.71 14.24
CA ARG A 93 -8.84 -7.96 13.18
C ARG A 93 -9.35 -9.02 12.19
N GLN A 94 -9.88 -10.13 12.67
CA GLN A 94 -10.45 -11.18 11.81
C GLN A 94 -11.64 -10.64 11.03
N HIS A 95 -12.55 -9.92 11.70
CA HIS A 95 -13.70 -9.32 11.05
C HIS A 95 -13.29 -8.37 9.93
N ARG A 96 -12.36 -7.44 10.18
CA ARG A 96 -11.86 -6.51 9.17
C ARG A 96 -11.16 -7.20 8.00
N ARG A 97 -10.41 -8.28 8.25
CA ARG A 97 -9.80 -9.09 7.19
C ARG A 97 -10.86 -9.72 6.28
N LEU A 98 -11.93 -10.26 6.86
CA LEU A 98 -13.04 -10.83 6.11
C LEU A 98 -13.83 -9.77 5.34
N GLN A 99 -14.03 -8.58 5.92
CA GLN A 99 -14.66 -7.45 5.22
C GLN A 99 -13.81 -7.01 4.03
N TYR A 100 -12.52 -6.75 4.25
CA TYR A 100 -11.60 -6.36 3.19
C TYR A 100 -11.52 -7.42 2.08
N ALA A 101 -11.48 -8.71 2.43
CA ALA A 101 -11.49 -9.79 1.44
C ALA A 101 -12.75 -9.77 0.58
N ARG A 102 -13.93 -9.48 1.16
CA ARG A 102 -15.18 -9.33 0.41
C ARG A 102 -15.15 -8.13 -0.54
N TRP A 103 -14.78 -6.95 -0.06
CA TRP A 103 -14.67 -5.77 -0.93
C TRP A 103 -13.64 -5.96 -2.04
N LYS A 104 -12.51 -6.61 -1.73
CA LYS A 104 -11.51 -6.96 -2.73
C LYS A 104 -12.06 -7.93 -3.77
N GLU A 105 -12.87 -8.89 -3.35
CA GLU A 105 -13.54 -9.82 -4.27
C GLU A 105 -14.51 -9.08 -5.20
N GLU A 106 -15.34 -8.20 -4.67
CA GLU A 106 -16.26 -7.36 -5.46
C GLU A 106 -15.50 -6.55 -6.52
N CYS A 107 -14.43 -5.87 -6.10
CA CYS A 107 -13.56 -5.13 -7.02
C CYS A 107 -12.94 -6.05 -8.08
N ARG A 108 -12.54 -7.27 -7.72
CA ARG A 108 -11.96 -8.25 -8.65
C ARG A 108 -12.98 -8.77 -9.67
N GLN A 109 -14.24 -8.95 -9.28
CA GLN A 109 -15.30 -9.35 -10.21
C GLN A 109 -15.57 -8.26 -11.25
N ILE A 110 -15.46 -6.99 -10.85
CA ILE A 110 -15.59 -5.84 -11.76
C ILE A 110 -14.33 -5.70 -12.62
N PHE A 111 -13.14 -5.70 -12.01
CA PHE A 111 -11.87 -5.54 -12.69
C PHE A 111 -10.84 -6.59 -12.22
N PRO A 112 -10.69 -7.71 -12.94
CA PRO A 112 -9.86 -8.86 -12.53
C PRO A 112 -8.37 -8.61 -12.27
N VAL A 113 -7.86 -7.41 -12.60
CA VAL A 113 -6.50 -7.02 -12.24
C VAL A 113 -6.37 -6.82 -10.71
N VAL A 114 -7.44 -6.41 -10.02
CA VAL A 114 -7.46 -6.27 -8.56
C VAL A 114 -7.19 -7.61 -7.89
N GLY A 115 -6.14 -7.66 -7.06
CA GLY A 115 -5.70 -8.89 -6.40
C GLY A 115 -4.87 -9.84 -7.25
N SER A 116 -4.52 -9.47 -8.48
CA SER A 116 -3.73 -10.33 -9.38
C SER A 116 -2.21 -10.24 -9.18
N GLY A 117 -1.74 -9.36 -8.29
CA GLY A 117 -0.32 -9.03 -8.14
C GLY A 117 0.21 -8.08 -9.22
N ARG A 118 -0.68 -7.51 -10.03
CA ARG A 118 -0.39 -6.54 -11.10
C ARG A 118 -1.24 -5.29 -10.90
N PHE A 119 -0.83 -4.19 -11.53
CA PHE A 119 -1.57 -2.92 -11.55
C PHE A 119 -1.43 -2.24 -12.91
N ILE A 120 -2.33 -1.30 -13.19
CA ILE A 120 -2.35 -0.53 -14.44
C ILE A 120 -1.91 0.91 -14.19
N THR A 121 -1.32 1.57 -15.18
CA THR A 121 -0.93 2.99 -15.13
C THR A 121 -1.57 3.82 -16.26
N ALA A 122 -2.33 3.17 -17.14
CA ALA A 122 -3.02 3.82 -18.26
C ALA A 122 -4.54 3.67 -18.13
N PRO A 123 -5.31 4.65 -18.63
CA PRO A 123 -6.76 4.60 -18.59
C PRO A 123 -7.25 3.42 -19.43
N VAL A 124 -8.32 2.78 -18.95
CA VAL A 124 -8.93 1.60 -19.60
C VAL A 124 -10.28 1.92 -20.24
N ILE A 125 -10.91 3.01 -19.83
CA ILE A 125 -12.17 3.55 -20.37
C ILE A 125 -12.05 5.05 -20.62
N THR A 126 -12.88 5.57 -21.51
CA THR A 126 -13.13 7.01 -21.69
C THR A 126 -14.11 7.53 -20.63
N GLU A 127 -14.26 8.85 -20.53
CA GLU A 127 -15.26 9.50 -19.66
C GLU A 127 -16.69 9.06 -19.98
N ASP A 128 -16.96 8.71 -21.25
CA ASP A 128 -18.24 8.18 -21.73
C ASP A 128 -18.43 6.67 -21.47
N GLY A 129 -17.52 6.03 -20.72
CA GLY A 129 -17.58 4.61 -20.39
C GLY A 129 -17.23 3.65 -21.53
N GLN A 130 -16.62 4.16 -22.62
CA GLN A 130 -16.22 3.32 -23.76
C GLN A 130 -14.80 2.76 -23.56
N PRO A 131 -14.50 1.52 -24.01
CA PRO A 131 -13.16 0.96 -23.89
C PRO A 131 -12.13 1.72 -24.74
N ILE A 132 -10.92 1.94 -24.21
CA ILE A 132 -9.82 2.52 -24.99
C ILE A 132 -9.16 1.42 -25.85
N GLN A 133 -8.93 1.71 -27.14
CA GLN A 133 -8.43 0.74 -28.12
C GLN A 133 -7.03 0.19 -27.80
N GLU A 134 -6.17 0.96 -27.12
CA GLU A 134 -4.86 0.49 -26.64
C GLU A 134 -4.49 1.14 -25.30
N PRO A 135 -4.80 0.50 -24.16
CA PRO A 135 -4.28 0.94 -22.87
C PRO A 135 -2.75 0.76 -22.87
N LEU A 136 -1.98 1.85 -22.85
CA LEU A 136 -0.52 1.81 -22.73
C LEU A 136 -0.11 1.37 -21.31
N VAL A 137 -0.23 0.09 -21.01
CA VAL A 137 0.27 -0.47 -19.75
C VAL A 137 1.79 -0.58 -19.86
N ILE A 138 2.52 0.34 -19.23
CA ILE A 138 3.98 0.20 -19.07
C ILE A 138 4.23 -0.64 -17.82
N LEU A 139 4.73 -1.87 -18.01
CA LEU A 139 5.47 -2.60 -16.98
C LEU A 139 6.96 -2.35 -17.22
N GLU A 140 7.64 -1.70 -16.29
CA GLU A 140 9.11 -1.73 -16.25
C GLU A 140 9.54 -3.12 -15.76
N THR A 141 9.73 -4.07 -16.69
CA THR A 141 10.47 -5.31 -16.41
C THR A 141 11.95 -4.99 -16.34
N ASN A 142 12.43 -4.51 -15.20
CA ASN A 142 13.86 -4.49 -14.91
C ASN A 142 14.25 -5.82 -14.25
N GLN A 143 14.47 -6.84 -15.08
CA GLN A 143 15.49 -7.85 -14.79
C GLN A 143 16.68 -7.50 -15.66
N ASP A 144 17.78 -7.03 -15.07
CA ASP A 144 19.00 -6.80 -15.83
C ASP A 144 20.23 -7.35 -15.11
N ARG A 145 20.99 -8.17 -15.87
CA ARG A 145 22.41 -8.60 -15.74
C ARG A 145 22.71 -9.87 -14.89
N SER A 146 23.35 -10.94 -15.37
CA SER A 146 23.91 -11.37 -16.67
C SER A 146 24.23 -12.88 -16.62
N ALA A 147 24.00 -13.65 -17.70
CA ALA A 147 24.92 -14.64 -18.28
C ALA A 147 24.22 -15.50 -19.37
N GLU A 148 24.71 -15.32 -20.59
CA GLU A 148 24.51 -15.98 -21.89
C GLU A 148 24.00 -17.44 -21.92
N THR A 149 23.04 -17.74 -22.80
CA THR A 149 23.21 -18.58 -24.03
C THR A 149 21.86 -18.76 -24.76
N GLY A 150 21.78 -18.39 -26.05
CA GLY A 150 21.04 -19.14 -27.07
C GLY A 150 19.55 -18.84 -27.37
N ASN A 151 19.33 -18.35 -28.59
CA ASN A 151 18.14 -18.44 -29.46
C ASN A 151 16.98 -17.44 -29.36
N SER A 152 16.70 -16.88 -30.54
CA SER A 152 15.61 -15.97 -30.92
C SER A 152 14.22 -16.63 -30.92
N ASP A 153 13.22 -15.75 -30.96
CA ASP A 153 11.78 -15.94 -31.24
C ASP A 153 10.88 -16.20 -30.03
N GLY A 154 10.40 -15.09 -29.45
CA GLY A 154 9.32 -15.11 -28.47
C GLY A 154 9.14 -13.87 -27.60
N ASN A 155 9.71 -12.71 -27.93
CA ASN A 155 9.67 -11.53 -27.05
C ASN A 155 8.46 -10.59 -27.28
N GLY A 156 7.51 -10.95 -28.15
CA GLY A 156 6.28 -10.18 -28.41
C GLY A 156 5.11 -10.46 -27.44
N THR A 157 5.34 -11.11 -26.29
CA THR A 157 4.37 -12.15 -25.87
C THR A 157 3.67 -11.92 -24.54
N ILE A 158 4.01 -10.93 -23.72
CA ILE A 158 3.35 -10.68 -22.42
C ILE A 158 2.55 -9.36 -22.40
N GLN A 159 3.14 -8.26 -22.85
CA GLN A 159 2.50 -6.95 -22.86
C GLN A 159 1.30 -6.90 -23.82
N SER A 160 1.43 -7.48 -25.02
CA SER A 160 0.33 -7.67 -25.97
C SER A 160 -0.83 -8.50 -25.38
N ARG A 161 -0.52 -9.56 -24.61
CA ARG A 161 -1.53 -10.42 -23.98
C ARG A 161 -2.28 -9.72 -22.84
N LEU A 162 -1.61 -8.84 -22.10
CA LEU A 162 -2.25 -8.06 -21.02
C LEU A 162 -3.04 -6.86 -21.54
N ASN A 163 -2.53 -6.16 -22.55
CA ASN A 163 -3.29 -5.11 -23.24
C ASN A 163 -4.53 -5.72 -23.92
N GLY A 164 -4.39 -6.90 -24.52
CA GLY A 164 -5.51 -7.71 -25.00
C GLY A 164 -6.46 -8.14 -23.88
N SER A 165 -5.93 -8.56 -22.72
CA SER A 165 -6.75 -9.00 -21.58
C SER A 165 -7.52 -7.86 -20.91
N CYS A 166 -6.91 -6.69 -20.68
CA CYS A 166 -7.58 -5.53 -20.08
C CYS A 166 -8.64 -4.95 -21.03
N SER A 167 -8.31 -4.80 -22.32
CA SER A 167 -9.30 -4.37 -23.32
C SER A 167 -10.45 -5.37 -23.46
N GLU A 168 -10.18 -6.68 -23.38
CA GLU A 168 -11.22 -7.71 -23.39
C GLU A 168 -12.08 -7.69 -22.11
N ILE A 169 -11.49 -7.48 -20.93
CA ILE A 169 -12.22 -7.29 -19.67
C ILE A 169 -13.21 -6.13 -19.80
N VAL A 170 -12.73 -4.96 -20.24
CA VAL A 170 -13.57 -3.78 -20.38
C VAL A 170 -14.65 -3.99 -21.44
N ARG A 171 -14.33 -4.66 -22.56
CA ARG A 171 -15.32 -5.02 -23.59
C ARG A 171 -16.42 -5.92 -23.01
N LYS A 172 -16.07 -6.91 -22.19
CA LYS A 172 -17.05 -7.77 -21.50
C LYS A 172 -17.94 -6.96 -20.56
N LEU A 173 -17.37 -6.05 -19.78
CA LEU A 173 -18.12 -5.16 -18.91
C LEU A 173 -19.14 -4.32 -19.70
N THR A 174 -18.73 -3.72 -20.82
CA THR A 174 -19.63 -2.92 -21.67
C THR A 174 -20.64 -3.73 -22.49
N SER A 175 -20.43 -5.05 -22.64
CA SER A 175 -21.32 -5.92 -23.43
C SER A 175 -22.63 -6.28 -22.73
N HIS A 176 -22.68 -6.14 -21.40
CA HIS A 176 -23.86 -6.46 -20.59
C HIS A 176 -24.83 -5.27 -20.40
N GLY A 177 -24.58 -4.14 -21.07
CA GLY A 177 -25.37 -2.91 -20.97
C GLY A 177 -24.52 -1.70 -20.60
N PRO A 178 -25.13 -0.51 -20.44
CA PRO A 178 -24.42 0.67 -19.96
C PRO A 178 -23.88 0.42 -18.56
N LEU A 179 -22.61 0.76 -18.34
CA LEU A 179 -21.98 0.63 -17.03
C LEU A 179 -22.58 1.64 -16.05
N ASP A 180 -22.69 1.23 -14.80
CA ASP A 180 -23.10 2.13 -13.72
C ASP A 180 -22.08 3.28 -13.57
N GLN A 181 -22.57 4.47 -13.28
CA GLN A 181 -21.76 5.68 -13.15
C GLN A 181 -20.67 5.49 -12.08
N LYS A 182 -20.98 4.78 -10.99
CA LYS A 182 -20.02 4.44 -9.93
C LYS A 182 -18.85 3.60 -10.48
N VAL A 183 -19.13 2.63 -11.35
CA VAL A 183 -18.12 1.75 -11.95
C VAL A 183 -17.25 2.54 -12.93
N ILE A 184 -17.84 3.40 -13.76
CA ILE A 184 -17.11 4.28 -14.67
C ILE A 184 -16.16 5.17 -13.87
N GLN A 185 -16.67 5.87 -12.87
CA GLN A 185 -15.86 6.78 -12.05
C GLN A 185 -14.71 6.05 -11.37
N TRP A 186 -14.96 4.85 -10.82
CA TRP A 186 -13.92 4.05 -10.19
C TRP A 186 -12.86 3.54 -11.19
N LEU A 187 -13.26 3.04 -12.36
CA LEU A 187 -12.32 2.62 -13.40
C LEU A 187 -11.43 3.78 -13.89
N LEU A 188 -11.98 4.99 -13.95
CA LEU A 188 -11.22 6.20 -14.25
C LEU A 188 -10.19 6.53 -13.17
N THR A 189 -10.42 6.22 -11.88
CA THR A 189 -9.41 6.50 -10.83
C THR A 189 -8.27 5.48 -10.80
N LEU A 190 -8.48 4.24 -11.25
CA LEU A 190 -7.50 3.16 -11.14
C LEU A 190 -6.14 3.46 -11.80
N HIS A 191 -6.14 4.14 -12.95
CA HIS A 191 -4.90 4.48 -13.65
C HIS A 191 -4.11 5.57 -12.89
N GLN A 192 -4.81 6.54 -12.30
CA GLN A 192 -4.21 7.61 -11.51
C GLN A 192 -3.56 7.03 -10.25
N ILE A 193 -4.25 6.13 -9.56
CA ILE A 193 -3.69 5.34 -8.44
C ILE A 193 -2.43 4.60 -8.91
N GLY A 194 -2.48 3.98 -10.08
CA GLY A 194 -1.34 3.29 -10.67
C GLY A 194 -0.12 4.17 -10.89
N LEU A 195 -0.32 5.37 -11.46
CA LEU A 195 0.73 6.34 -11.67
C LEU A 195 1.36 6.78 -10.35
N ASP A 196 0.56 6.99 -9.31
CA ASP A 196 1.06 7.42 -8.00
C ASP A 196 1.77 6.29 -7.25
N VAL A 197 1.29 5.05 -7.37
CA VAL A 197 2.00 3.85 -6.90
C VAL A 197 3.35 3.72 -7.60
N HIS A 198 3.40 3.98 -8.91
CA HIS A 198 4.65 3.93 -9.67
C HIS A 198 5.66 5.02 -9.28
N ARG A 199 5.16 6.19 -8.88
CA ARG A 199 5.95 7.34 -8.37
C ARG A 199 6.31 7.23 -6.90
N THR A 200 5.73 6.28 -6.16
CA THR A 200 5.99 6.09 -4.73
C THR A 200 7.48 5.89 -4.47
N ASP A 201 7.97 6.51 -3.39
CA ASP A 201 9.39 6.65 -3.05
C ASP A 201 10.22 5.37 -3.31
N ARG A 202 11.00 5.42 -4.38
CA ARG A 202 11.88 4.31 -4.80
C ARG A 202 13.22 4.31 -4.06
N THR A 203 13.42 5.09 -3.00
CA THR A 203 14.65 5.05 -2.21
C THR A 203 14.69 3.85 -1.27
N LEU A 204 13.54 3.36 -0.82
CA LEU A 204 13.43 2.20 0.07
C LEU A 204 13.36 0.90 -0.73
N VAL A 205 14.15 -0.09 -0.33
CA VAL A 205 14.15 -1.46 -0.91
C VAL A 205 12.76 -2.11 -0.81
N PHE A 206 11.94 -1.69 0.16
CA PHE A 206 10.59 -2.22 0.31
C PHE A 206 9.71 -2.01 -0.94
N TYR A 207 9.81 -0.85 -1.61
CA TYR A 207 9.00 -0.51 -2.78
C TYR A 207 9.61 -0.98 -4.11
N GLU A 208 10.80 -1.59 -4.08
CA GLU A 208 11.40 -2.24 -5.25
C GLU A 208 10.61 -3.49 -5.66
N LYS A 209 10.06 -4.21 -4.68
CA LYS A 209 9.33 -5.45 -4.94
C LYS A 209 7.97 -5.13 -5.53
N GLN A 210 7.75 -5.60 -6.75
CA GLN A 210 6.46 -5.51 -7.45
C GLN A 210 5.29 -6.03 -6.61
N GLU A 211 5.50 -7.07 -5.81
CA GLU A 211 4.49 -7.59 -4.89
C GLU A 211 3.98 -6.54 -3.90
N ASN A 212 4.86 -5.69 -3.39
CA ASN A 212 4.50 -4.64 -2.44
C ASN A 212 3.79 -3.48 -3.13
N LEU A 213 4.22 -3.10 -4.33
CA LEU A 213 3.54 -2.09 -5.15
C LEU A 213 2.13 -2.56 -5.55
N SER A 214 1.97 -3.82 -5.94
CA SER A 214 0.66 -4.38 -6.26
C SER A 214 -0.27 -4.42 -5.05
N LYS A 215 0.26 -4.67 -3.85
CA LYS A 215 -0.54 -4.62 -2.61
C LYS A 215 -0.98 -3.19 -2.29
N LEU A 216 -0.10 -2.21 -2.50
CA LEU A 216 -0.45 -0.81 -2.33
C LEU A 216 -1.56 -0.39 -3.30
N TRP A 217 -1.40 -0.76 -4.58
CA TRP A 217 -2.43 -0.50 -5.59
C TRP A 217 -3.76 -1.18 -5.25
N ASP A 218 -3.75 -2.46 -4.83
CA ASP A 218 -4.96 -3.18 -4.41
C ASP A 218 -5.68 -2.47 -3.25
N ILE A 219 -4.93 -2.02 -2.23
CA ILE A 219 -5.50 -1.34 -1.06
C ILE A 219 -6.16 -0.03 -1.48
N LEU A 220 -5.48 0.78 -2.31
CA LEU A 220 -5.99 2.07 -2.78
C LEU A 220 -7.19 1.89 -3.71
N ALA A 221 -7.15 0.90 -4.61
CA ALA A 221 -8.26 0.56 -5.50
C ALA A 221 -9.51 0.14 -4.73
N VAL A 222 -9.36 -0.72 -3.72
CA VAL A 222 -10.47 -1.15 -2.85
C VAL A 222 -11.00 0.02 -2.02
N TYR A 223 -10.12 0.88 -1.48
CA TYR A 223 -10.55 2.06 -0.74
C TYR A 223 -11.39 3.01 -1.61
N ALA A 224 -10.92 3.32 -2.82
CA ALA A 224 -11.63 4.18 -3.77
C ALA A 224 -12.99 3.61 -4.23
N TRP A 225 -13.21 2.30 -4.10
CA TRP A 225 -14.50 1.66 -4.38
C TRP A 225 -15.50 1.80 -3.22
N ILE A 226 -15.00 1.69 -1.99
CA ILE A 226 -15.80 1.73 -0.76
C ILE A 226 -16.25 3.16 -0.46
N ASP A 227 -15.32 4.12 -0.55
CA ASP A 227 -15.55 5.51 -0.15
C ASP A 227 -15.62 6.41 -1.40
N THR A 228 -16.80 6.42 -2.02
CA THR A 228 -17.04 7.18 -3.26
C THR A 228 -17.11 8.68 -3.04
N ASP A 229 -17.40 9.12 -1.82
CA ASP A 229 -17.58 10.54 -1.48
C ASP A 229 -16.25 11.23 -1.21
N VAL A 230 -15.29 10.51 -0.60
CA VAL A 230 -13.90 10.97 -0.47
C VAL A 230 -13.13 10.76 -1.79
N GLY A 231 -13.40 9.65 -2.49
CA GLY A 231 -12.72 9.31 -3.75
C GLY A 231 -11.21 9.13 -3.61
N TYR A 232 -10.51 9.00 -4.75
CA TYR A 232 -9.06 9.11 -4.80
C TYR A 232 -8.69 10.51 -5.30
N CYS A 233 -8.31 11.38 -4.39
CA CYS A 233 -7.79 12.71 -4.71
C CYS A 233 -6.26 12.66 -4.77
N GLN A 234 -5.70 12.98 -5.94
CA GLN A 234 -4.26 13.18 -6.07
C GLN A 234 -3.84 14.38 -5.19
N GLU A 235 -2.81 14.24 -4.35
CA GLU A 235 -2.30 15.28 -3.43
C GLU A 235 -1.64 16.49 -4.16
N ILE A 236 -2.25 17.03 -5.21
CA ILE A 236 -1.76 18.24 -5.89
C ILE A 236 -2.61 19.49 -5.56
N TYR A 237 -3.79 19.36 -4.96
CA TYR A 237 -4.67 20.52 -4.70
C TYR A 237 -4.94 20.83 -3.21
N CYS A 238 -4.02 20.51 -2.30
CA CYS A 238 -4.15 20.93 -0.89
C CYS A 238 -3.16 22.04 -0.47
N TRP A 239 -2.63 22.81 -1.43
CA TRP A 239 -1.84 24.02 -1.15
C TRP A 239 -2.16 25.12 -2.17
N GLU A 240 -3.31 25.77 -2.03
CA GLU A 240 -3.46 27.22 -2.24
C GLU A 240 -4.08 27.85 -1.00
#